data_AF-A0A5V8XSU6-F1
#
_entry.id   AF-A0A5V8XSU6-F1
#
_cell.length_a   1.000
_cell.length_b   1.000
_cell.length_c   1.000
_cell.angle_alpha   90.00
_cell.angle_beta   90.00
_cell.angle_gamma   90.00
#
_symmetry.space_group_name_H-M   'P 1'
#
loop_
_entity.id
_entity.type
_entity.pdbx_description
1 polymer ?
#
loop_
_entity_poly.entity_id
_entity_poly.type
_entity_poly.pdbx_seq_one_letter_code
_entity_poly.pdbx_strand_id
1 'polypeptide(L)'
;GSSGITAADFERKMDSTREEALSTENGITIFASFSLPDYVLEDLLRTASEHKARVVFNGLKKGTTRLPETQAAINQMIVKGKFESPLITIDPDSFSQYQVTQVPTIISREQARFAKMVGSFNVEFFQRELAKKPDQDIFPVAGTIYPVEEKSIIKELEERAQKYDWEGAKKRAVADTWKNQWMVDLPPAQEHKEFLIDPTVRVTQDVKDKQGRVIASAGELINPLSRFPQNLTMIIFDPLNPGQLVWAEQQYRQRLGSGKVMPMFTRIQKDNGWDHLNDLREKFNGKVFKVNEQIISRFQIKNTPALITTDQDKFRITLFSEAEVRGIGAPNLSEEK
;
A
#
# COMPACT_ATOMS: atom_id res chain seq x y z
N GLY A 1 29.86 -19.55 9.24
CA GLY A 1 28.74 -20.39 8.77
C GLY A 1 27.53 -19.52 8.62
N SER A 2 27.08 -19.29 7.40
CA SER A 2 25.87 -18.53 7.09
C SER A 2 25.07 -19.38 6.12
N SER A 3 24.25 -20.27 6.66
CA SER A 3 23.28 -21.03 5.87
C SER A 3 22.20 -20.04 5.43
N GLY A 4 22.31 -19.54 4.20
CA GLY A 4 21.32 -18.67 3.60
C GLY A 4 20.00 -19.42 3.41
N ILE A 5 18.91 -18.82 3.87
CA ILE A 5 17.53 -19.28 3.63
C ILE A 5 17.35 -19.36 2.11
N THR A 6 17.04 -20.56 1.60
CA THR A 6 16.79 -20.76 0.17
C THR A 6 15.44 -20.19 -0.23
N ALA A 7 15.20 -19.96 -1.52
CA ALA A 7 13.88 -19.52 -2.01
C ALA A 7 12.75 -20.46 -1.57
N ALA A 8 13.01 -21.78 -1.53
CA ALA A 8 12.08 -22.78 -1.03
C ALA A 8 11.82 -22.67 0.49
N ASP A 9 12.80 -22.21 1.26
CA ASP A 9 12.63 -21.95 2.70
C ASP A 9 11.90 -20.63 2.96
N PHE A 10 12.03 -19.64 2.07
CA PHE A 10 11.29 -18.38 2.12
C PHE A 10 9.82 -18.57 1.74
N GLU A 11 9.54 -19.36 0.70
CA GLU A 11 8.18 -19.77 0.31
C GLU A 11 7.51 -20.58 1.42
N ARG A 12 8.18 -21.60 1.97
CA ARG A 12 7.65 -22.36 3.13
C ARG A 12 7.35 -21.48 4.33
N LYS A 13 8.15 -20.43 4.57
CA LYS A 13 7.95 -19.49 5.68
C LYS A 13 6.81 -18.50 5.41
N MET A 14 6.58 -18.09 4.16
CA MET A 14 5.42 -17.27 3.79
C MET A 14 4.12 -18.09 3.83
N ASP A 15 4.15 -19.33 3.35
CA ASP A 15 3.03 -20.26 3.49
C ASP A 15 2.72 -20.51 4.96
N SER A 16 3.70 -20.83 5.80
CA SER A 16 3.45 -21.07 7.23
C SER A 16 2.87 -19.84 7.95
N THR A 17 3.31 -18.64 7.59
CA THR A 17 2.81 -17.38 8.19
C THR A 17 1.40 -17.05 7.71
N ARG A 18 1.09 -17.30 6.43
CA ARG A 18 -0.25 -17.14 5.86
C ARG A 18 -1.21 -18.19 6.43
N GLU A 19 -0.73 -19.41 6.66
CA GLU A 19 -1.47 -20.50 7.28
C GLU A 19 -1.78 -20.22 8.76
N GLU A 20 -0.83 -19.68 9.54
CA GLU A 20 -1.10 -19.25 10.93
C GLU A 20 -2.16 -18.14 10.98
N ALA A 21 -2.07 -17.14 10.12
CA ALA A 21 -3.02 -16.02 10.06
C ALA A 21 -4.44 -16.43 9.59
N LEU A 22 -4.56 -17.57 8.92
CA LEU A 22 -5.82 -18.10 8.38
C LEU A 22 -6.29 -19.37 9.11
N SER A 23 -5.60 -19.77 10.19
CA SER A 23 -5.95 -20.92 11.01
C SER A 23 -7.04 -20.55 12.02
N THR A 24 -8.02 -21.44 12.19
CA THR A 24 -9.01 -21.34 13.28
C THR A 24 -8.49 -22.05 14.51
N GLU A 25 -9.01 -21.68 15.70
CA GLU A 25 -8.69 -22.36 16.98
C GLU A 25 -8.85 -23.89 16.89
N ASN A 26 -9.72 -24.35 15.99
CA ASN A 26 -10.15 -25.74 15.86
C ASN A 26 -9.51 -26.46 14.66
N GLY A 27 -8.76 -25.74 13.80
CA GLY A 27 -8.16 -26.29 12.57
C GLY A 27 -9.16 -26.75 11.49
N ILE A 28 -10.46 -26.50 11.68
CA ILE A 28 -11.53 -26.92 10.76
C ILE A 28 -11.76 -25.86 9.69
N THR A 29 -11.75 -26.32 8.43
CA THR A 29 -12.04 -25.54 7.24
C THR A 29 -13.16 -26.20 6.43
N ILE A 30 -14.20 -25.43 6.10
CA ILE A 30 -15.34 -25.87 5.32
C ILE A 30 -15.34 -25.14 3.97
N PHE A 31 -15.26 -25.90 2.89
CA PHE A 31 -15.29 -25.41 1.52
C PHE A 31 -16.74 -25.31 1.06
N ALA A 32 -17.11 -24.12 0.60
CA ALA A 32 -18.46 -23.78 0.16
C ALA A 32 -18.42 -23.19 -1.25
N SER A 33 -19.57 -23.25 -1.92
CA SER A 33 -19.81 -22.61 -3.22
C SER A 33 -21.26 -22.17 -3.31
N PHE A 34 -21.52 -21.13 -4.08
CA PHE A 34 -22.86 -20.60 -4.38
C PHE A 34 -23.71 -21.56 -5.23
N SER A 35 -23.14 -22.69 -5.68
CA SER A 35 -23.89 -23.82 -6.24
C SER A 35 -24.72 -24.58 -5.20
N LEU A 36 -24.42 -24.39 -3.90
CA LEU A 36 -25.25 -24.90 -2.82
C LEU A 36 -26.60 -24.17 -2.83
N PRO A 37 -27.73 -24.87 -2.62
CA PRO A 37 -29.01 -24.21 -2.41
C PRO A 37 -28.91 -23.23 -1.23
N ASP A 38 -29.58 -22.06 -1.33
CA ASP A 38 -29.47 -20.98 -0.34
C ASP A 38 -29.66 -21.45 1.11
N TYR A 39 -30.61 -22.37 1.36
CA TYR A 39 -30.85 -22.91 2.70
C TYR A 39 -29.68 -23.77 3.21
N VAL A 40 -29.04 -24.55 2.33
CA VAL A 40 -27.86 -25.38 2.68
C VAL A 40 -26.67 -24.48 2.96
N LEU A 41 -26.48 -23.43 2.16
CA LEU A 41 -25.39 -22.49 2.35
C LEU A 41 -25.57 -21.69 3.66
N GLU A 42 -26.79 -21.27 3.97
CA GLU A 42 -27.11 -20.61 5.24
C GLU A 42 -26.82 -21.53 6.44
N ASP A 43 -27.25 -22.79 6.40
CA ASP A 43 -26.96 -23.77 7.45
C ASP A 43 -25.46 -24.06 7.58
N LEU A 44 -24.74 -24.16 6.47
CA LEU A 44 -23.28 -24.32 6.48
C LEU A 44 -22.58 -23.15 7.17
N LEU A 45 -22.96 -21.91 6.84
CA LEU A 45 -22.40 -20.71 7.47
C LEU A 45 -22.74 -20.65 8.97
N ARG A 46 -23.94 -21.07 9.36
CA ARG A 46 -24.37 -21.17 10.76
C ARG A 46 -23.53 -22.20 11.52
N THR A 47 -23.40 -23.41 10.99
CA THR A 47 -22.55 -24.46 11.57
C THR A 47 -21.10 -23.99 11.67
N ALA A 48 -20.58 -23.31 10.65
CA ALA A 48 -19.24 -22.75 10.71
C ALA A 48 -19.08 -21.71 11.82
N SER A 49 -20.08 -20.85 12.04
CA SER A 49 -20.09 -19.89 13.14
C SER A 49 -20.09 -20.59 14.50
N GLU A 50 -20.96 -21.58 14.70
CA GLU A 50 -21.11 -22.32 15.97
C GLU A 50 -19.83 -23.05 16.37
N HIS A 51 -19.11 -23.58 15.38
CA HIS A 51 -17.85 -24.30 15.59
C HIS A 51 -16.60 -23.46 15.36
N LYS A 52 -16.72 -22.14 15.17
CA LYS A 52 -15.61 -21.25 14.80
C LYS A 52 -14.76 -21.79 13.63
N ALA A 53 -15.40 -22.48 12.69
CA ALA A 53 -14.74 -23.02 11.51
C ALA A 53 -14.54 -21.93 10.44
N ARG A 54 -13.48 -22.07 9.64
CA ARG A 54 -13.22 -21.18 8.50
C ARG A 54 -14.06 -21.63 7.33
N VAL A 55 -14.71 -20.71 6.64
CA VAL A 55 -15.41 -20.97 5.38
C VAL A 55 -14.58 -20.44 4.21
N VAL A 56 -14.41 -21.26 3.19
CA VAL A 56 -13.58 -20.93 2.02
C VAL A 56 -14.41 -21.02 0.76
N PHE A 57 -14.38 -19.94 -0.03
CA PHE A 57 -14.94 -19.87 -1.38
C PHE A 57 -13.83 -19.79 -2.42
N ASN A 58 -14.07 -20.34 -3.61
CA ASN A 58 -13.05 -20.42 -4.67
C ASN A 58 -12.87 -19.08 -5.41
N GLY A 59 -13.92 -18.25 -5.47
CA GLY A 59 -13.88 -17.02 -6.24
C GLY A 59 -15.12 -16.15 -6.08
N LEU A 60 -15.41 -15.37 -7.13
CA LEU A 60 -16.54 -14.45 -7.15
C LEU A 60 -17.86 -15.20 -7.37
N LYS A 61 -18.92 -14.73 -6.69
CA LYS A 61 -20.28 -15.20 -6.96
C LYS A 61 -20.63 -14.96 -8.41
N LYS A 62 -21.26 -15.92 -9.07
CA LYS A 62 -21.73 -15.78 -10.44
C LYS A 62 -22.59 -14.51 -10.60
N GLY A 63 -22.26 -13.69 -11.60
CA GLY A 63 -22.92 -12.41 -11.87
C GLY A 63 -22.35 -11.20 -11.12
N THR A 64 -21.36 -11.39 -10.23
CA THR A 64 -20.62 -10.30 -9.60
C THR A 64 -19.31 -10.03 -10.33
N THR A 65 -18.80 -8.80 -10.21
CA THR A 65 -17.53 -8.40 -10.88
C THR A 65 -16.43 -8.03 -9.90
N ARG A 66 -16.77 -7.81 -8.63
CA ARG A 66 -15.85 -7.32 -7.58
C ARG A 66 -16.04 -8.08 -6.27
N LEU A 67 -14.95 -8.25 -5.53
CA LEU A 67 -14.93 -8.90 -4.20
C LEU A 67 -15.97 -8.33 -3.19
N PRO A 68 -16.17 -7.01 -3.08
CA PRO A 68 -17.16 -6.47 -2.15
C PRO A 68 -18.60 -6.89 -2.45
N GLU A 69 -18.94 -7.17 -3.72
CA GLU A 69 -20.28 -7.63 -4.11
C GLU A 69 -20.52 -9.07 -3.63
N THR A 70 -19.52 -9.95 -3.80
CA THR A 70 -19.55 -11.31 -3.26
C THR A 70 -19.65 -11.30 -1.74
N GLN A 71 -18.83 -10.48 -1.06
CA GLN A 71 -18.88 -10.37 0.39
C GLN A 71 -20.24 -9.84 0.89
N ALA A 72 -20.82 -8.86 0.19
CA ALA A 72 -22.14 -8.35 0.51
C ALA A 72 -23.22 -9.44 0.38
N ALA A 73 -23.16 -10.29 -0.64
CA ALA A 73 -24.09 -11.41 -0.79
C ALA A 73 -24.01 -12.41 0.37
N ILE A 74 -22.79 -12.75 0.82
CA ILE A 74 -22.58 -13.63 1.98
C ILE A 74 -23.09 -12.96 3.26
N ASN A 75 -22.74 -11.68 3.48
CA ASN A 75 -23.18 -10.93 4.65
C ASN A 75 -24.71 -10.81 4.73
N GLN A 76 -25.40 -10.69 3.59
CA GLN A 76 -26.86 -10.69 3.55
C GLN A 76 -27.45 -12.00 4.08
N MET A 77 -26.85 -13.16 3.77
CA MET A 77 -27.29 -14.46 4.28
C MET A 77 -27.09 -14.56 5.80
N ILE A 78 -25.96 -14.09 6.32
CA ILE A 78 -25.64 -14.08 7.76
C ILE A 78 -26.64 -13.21 8.53
N VAL A 79 -26.90 -11.99 8.04
CA VAL A 79 -27.84 -11.06 8.66
C VAL A 79 -29.27 -11.63 8.66
N LYS A 80 -29.68 -12.26 7.54
CA LYS A 80 -31.00 -12.90 7.42
C LYS A 80 -31.14 -14.10 8.37
N GLY A 81 -30.10 -14.92 8.46
CA GLY A 81 -30.08 -16.12 9.30
C GLY A 81 -29.86 -15.86 10.80
N LYS A 82 -29.50 -14.63 11.17
CA LYS A 82 -29.33 -14.15 12.56
C LYS A 82 -28.31 -14.93 13.37
N PHE A 83 -27.12 -15.13 12.82
CA PHE A 83 -25.97 -15.74 13.51
C PHE A 83 -24.72 -14.87 13.35
N GLU A 84 -23.68 -15.13 14.15
CA GLU A 84 -22.41 -14.39 14.05
C GLU A 84 -21.68 -14.72 12.74
N SER A 85 -20.83 -13.83 12.25
CA SER A 85 -20.08 -14.11 11.02
C SER A 85 -18.95 -15.10 11.31
N PRO A 86 -18.89 -16.27 10.63
CA PRO A 86 -17.70 -17.09 10.66
C PRO A 86 -16.53 -16.38 9.94
N LEU A 87 -15.31 -16.91 10.11
CA LEU A 87 -14.17 -16.48 9.31
C LEU A 87 -14.38 -16.90 7.85
N ILE A 88 -14.69 -15.96 6.98
CA ILE A 88 -14.92 -16.21 5.56
C ILE A 88 -13.73 -15.71 4.76
N THR A 89 -13.25 -16.54 3.85
CA THR A 89 -12.11 -16.24 2.99
C THR A 89 -12.41 -16.65 1.55
N ILE A 90 -11.83 -15.91 0.60
CA ILE A 90 -11.82 -16.28 -0.82
C ILE A 90 -10.39 -16.70 -1.13
N ASP A 91 -10.18 -18.01 -1.32
CA ASP A 91 -8.85 -18.61 -1.36
C ASP A 91 -8.79 -19.76 -2.39
N PRO A 92 -8.57 -19.44 -3.68
CA PRO A 92 -8.47 -20.44 -4.75
C PRO A 92 -7.26 -21.38 -4.60
N ASP A 93 -6.22 -20.95 -3.87
CA ASP A 93 -5.03 -21.76 -3.63
C ASP A 93 -5.39 -22.96 -2.75
N SER A 94 -6.17 -22.73 -1.69
CA SER A 94 -6.72 -23.80 -0.84
C SER A 94 -7.57 -24.79 -1.63
N PHE A 95 -8.43 -24.34 -2.55
CA PHE A 95 -9.21 -25.24 -3.42
C PHE A 95 -8.31 -26.12 -4.29
N SER A 96 -7.23 -25.54 -4.82
CA SER A 96 -6.26 -26.25 -5.66
C SER A 96 -5.41 -27.24 -4.85
N GLN A 97 -4.90 -26.80 -3.69
CA GLN A 97 -4.09 -27.58 -2.77
C GLN A 97 -4.81 -28.85 -2.31
N TYR A 98 -6.07 -28.73 -1.89
CA TYR A 98 -6.86 -29.85 -1.39
C TYR A 98 -7.68 -30.56 -2.48
N GLN A 99 -7.54 -30.11 -3.73
CA GLN A 99 -8.23 -30.64 -4.91
C GLN A 99 -9.76 -30.72 -4.69
N VAL A 100 -10.34 -29.63 -4.19
CA VAL A 100 -11.77 -29.54 -3.92
C VAL A 100 -12.49 -29.15 -5.20
N THR A 101 -13.19 -30.10 -5.81
CA THR A 101 -14.03 -29.88 -7.00
C THR A 101 -15.52 -29.99 -6.70
N GLN A 102 -15.87 -30.43 -5.49
CA GLN A 102 -17.23 -30.64 -5.02
C GLN A 102 -17.40 -30.08 -3.60
N VAL A 103 -18.57 -29.51 -3.33
CA VAL A 103 -18.95 -28.93 -2.04
C VAL A 103 -20.28 -29.53 -1.56
N PRO A 104 -20.60 -29.46 -0.26
CA PRO A 104 -19.75 -29.00 0.82
C PRO A 104 -18.59 -29.98 1.07
N THR A 105 -17.41 -29.48 1.44
CA THR A 105 -16.26 -30.33 1.81
C THR A 105 -15.67 -29.81 3.10
N ILE A 106 -15.56 -30.67 4.11
CA ILE A 106 -14.92 -30.33 5.38
C ILE A 106 -13.51 -30.92 5.43
N ILE A 107 -12.58 -30.12 5.93
CA ILE A 107 -11.17 -30.49 6.11
C ILE A 107 -10.75 -30.16 7.55
N SER A 108 -10.07 -31.10 8.20
CA SER A 108 -9.37 -30.88 9.46
C SER A 108 -7.87 -30.93 9.17
N ARG A 109 -7.13 -30.00 9.75
CA ARG A 109 -5.66 -29.98 9.67
C ARG A 109 -5.05 -30.20 11.04
N GLU A 110 -4.16 -31.19 11.13
CA GLU A 110 -3.28 -31.41 12.29
C GLU A 110 -1.83 -31.50 11.80
N GLN A 111 -1.04 -30.46 12.11
CA GLN A 111 0.38 -30.36 11.72
C GLN A 111 0.58 -30.50 10.19
N ALA A 112 1.21 -31.61 9.75
CA ALA A 112 1.54 -31.93 8.36
C ALA A 112 0.52 -32.85 7.67
N ARG A 113 -0.53 -33.29 8.40
CA ARG A 113 -1.60 -34.12 7.85
C ARG A 113 -2.90 -33.34 7.77
N PHE A 114 -3.71 -33.70 6.78
CA PHE A 114 -5.07 -33.23 6.67
C PHE A 114 -5.99 -34.41 6.46
N ALA A 115 -7.20 -34.30 6.99
CA ALA A 115 -8.28 -35.21 6.69
C ALA A 115 -9.40 -34.48 5.96
N LYS A 116 -10.02 -35.13 4.98
CA LYS A 116 -11.04 -34.55 4.09
C LYS A 116 -12.29 -35.43 4.03
N MET A 117 -13.46 -34.81 4.09
CA MET A 117 -14.75 -35.45 3.85
C MET A 117 -15.61 -34.59 2.91
N VAL A 118 -16.10 -35.18 1.83
CA VAL A 118 -16.93 -34.52 0.82
C VAL A 118 -18.41 -34.82 1.11
N GLY A 119 -19.29 -33.86 0.83
CA GLY A 119 -20.74 -33.97 1.01
C GLY A 119 -21.26 -33.55 2.39
N SER A 120 -20.37 -33.26 3.34
CA SER A 120 -20.73 -32.89 4.72
C SER A 120 -20.05 -31.59 5.15
N PHE A 121 -20.78 -30.81 5.96
CA PHE A 121 -20.29 -29.68 6.74
C PHE A 121 -20.55 -29.87 8.25
N ASN A 122 -21.04 -31.04 8.66
CA ASN A 122 -21.32 -31.36 10.05
C ASN A 122 -20.01 -31.68 10.78
N VAL A 123 -19.58 -30.76 11.66
CA VAL A 123 -18.28 -30.80 12.31
C VAL A 123 -18.19 -31.97 13.30
N GLU A 124 -19.23 -32.24 14.08
CA GLU A 124 -19.21 -33.31 15.08
C GLU A 124 -19.27 -34.71 14.45
N PHE A 125 -20.01 -34.87 13.35
CA PHE A 125 -19.98 -36.09 12.56
C PHE A 125 -18.59 -36.36 12.04
N PHE A 126 -17.94 -35.34 11.46
CA PHE A 126 -16.61 -35.48 10.92
C PHE A 126 -15.56 -35.78 12.00
N GLN A 127 -15.58 -35.06 13.12
CA GLN A 127 -14.70 -35.32 14.26
C GLN A 127 -14.90 -36.71 14.85
N ARG A 128 -16.14 -37.20 14.92
CA ARG A 128 -16.42 -38.56 15.39
C ARG A 128 -15.86 -39.63 14.43
N GLU A 129 -15.96 -39.43 13.12
CA GLU A 129 -15.38 -40.34 12.15
C GLU A 129 -13.84 -40.30 12.19
N LEU A 130 -13.25 -39.11 12.37
CA LEU A 130 -11.81 -38.95 12.61
C LEU A 130 -11.36 -39.70 13.86
N ALA A 131 -12.07 -39.57 14.98
CA ALA A 131 -11.72 -40.25 16.22
C ALA A 131 -11.76 -41.78 16.10
N LYS A 132 -12.64 -42.33 15.24
CA LYS A 132 -12.69 -43.78 14.96
C LYS A 132 -11.53 -44.24 14.07
N LYS A 133 -11.06 -43.38 13.17
CA LYS A 133 -10.06 -43.70 12.15
C LYS A 133 -9.05 -42.54 12.01
N PRO A 134 -8.18 -42.36 13.01
CA PRO A 134 -7.28 -41.20 13.05
C PRO A 134 -6.26 -41.17 11.90
N ASP A 135 -5.92 -42.32 11.32
CA ASP A 135 -4.98 -42.43 10.21
C ASP A 135 -5.62 -42.29 8.82
N GLN A 136 -6.93 -42.05 8.73
CA GLN A 136 -7.63 -41.92 7.47
C GLN A 136 -7.63 -40.47 6.99
N ASP A 137 -6.90 -40.19 5.90
CA ASP A 137 -6.82 -38.84 5.32
C ASP A 137 -8.07 -38.49 4.46
N ILE A 138 -8.75 -39.48 3.88
CA ILE A 138 -9.91 -39.25 2.98
C ILE A 138 -11.07 -40.13 3.42
N PHE A 139 -12.17 -39.50 3.83
CA PHE A 139 -13.39 -40.18 4.25
C PHE A 139 -14.37 -40.37 3.07
N PRO A 140 -15.27 -41.37 3.16
CA PRO A 140 -16.33 -41.54 2.17
C PRO A 140 -17.21 -40.30 2.03
N VAL A 141 -17.82 -40.13 0.85
CA VAL A 141 -18.79 -39.06 0.60
C VAL A 141 -19.98 -39.23 1.54
N ALA A 142 -20.36 -38.15 2.22
CA ALA A 142 -21.39 -38.16 3.25
C ALA A 142 -22.44 -37.09 2.97
N GLY A 143 -23.40 -37.38 2.10
CA GLY A 143 -24.50 -36.46 1.77
C GLY A 143 -24.52 -36.02 0.31
N THR A 144 -25.23 -34.93 0.02
CA THR A 144 -25.36 -34.38 -1.33
C THR A 144 -24.16 -33.53 -1.68
N ILE A 145 -23.71 -33.66 -2.93
CA ILE A 145 -22.55 -32.96 -3.49
C ILE A 145 -22.97 -32.05 -4.63
N TYR A 146 -22.30 -30.91 -4.74
CA TYR A 146 -22.52 -29.91 -5.76
C TYR A 146 -21.17 -29.54 -6.38
N PRO A 147 -21.08 -29.35 -7.70
CA PRO A 147 -19.84 -28.88 -8.32
C PRO A 147 -19.52 -27.46 -7.83
N VAL A 148 -18.24 -27.14 -7.67
CA VAL A 148 -17.80 -25.76 -7.42
C VAL A 148 -18.14 -24.92 -8.66
N GLU A 149 -18.96 -23.87 -8.50
CA GLU A 149 -19.39 -23.06 -9.64
C GLU A 149 -18.55 -21.81 -9.87
N GLU A 150 -17.87 -21.30 -8.84
CA GLU A 150 -17.07 -20.10 -8.99
C GLU A 150 -15.85 -20.40 -9.84
N LYS A 151 -15.62 -19.54 -10.83
CA LYS A 151 -14.31 -19.47 -11.47
C LYS A 151 -13.30 -19.03 -10.41
N SER A 152 -12.15 -19.70 -10.39
CA SER A 152 -11.01 -19.26 -9.58
C SER A 152 -10.75 -17.78 -9.86
N ILE A 153 -10.67 -16.97 -8.81
CA ILE A 153 -10.42 -15.53 -8.99
C ILE A 153 -9.07 -15.27 -9.65
N ILE A 154 -8.09 -16.17 -9.49
CA ILE A 154 -6.81 -16.11 -10.20
C ILE A 154 -7.06 -16.25 -11.71
N LYS A 155 -7.80 -17.28 -12.14
CA LYS A 155 -8.14 -17.48 -13.55
C LYS A 155 -8.98 -16.33 -14.11
N GLU A 156 -9.87 -15.76 -13.31
CA GLU A 156 -10.65 -14.60 -13.73
C GLU A 156 -9.78 -13.35 -13.90
N LEU A 157 -8.83 -13.12 -12.98
CA LEU A 157 -7.84 -12.05 -13.11
C LEU A 157 -6.91 -12.27 -14.30
N GLU A 158 -6.48 -13.50 -14.57
CA GLU A 158 -5.68 -13.86 -15.75
C GLU A 158 -6.47 -13.65 -17.05
N GLU A 159 -7.70 -14.13 -17.14
CA GLU A 159 -8.58 -13.94 -18.30
C GLU A 159 -8.84 -12.43 -18.54
N ARG A 160 -9.10 -11.66 -17.49
CA ARG A 160 -9.23 -10.21 -17.56
C ARG A 160 -7.90 -9.58 -17.99
N ALA A 161 -6.78 -10.06 -17.47
CA ALA A 161 -5.47 -9.50 -17.80
C ALA A 161 -5.08 -9.75 -19.27
N GLN A 162 -5.49 -10.88 -19.85
CA GLN A 162 -5.26 -11.20 -21.26
C GLN A 162 -6.21 -10.43 -22.21
N LYS A 163 -7.43 -10.12 -21.76
CA LYS A 163 -8.44 -9.42 -22.57
C LYS A 163 -8.37 -7.90 -22.46
N TYR A 164 -7.72 -7.38 -21.41
CA TYR A 164 -7.65 -5.95 -21.13
C TYR A 164 -6.36 -5.36 -21.67
N ASP A 165 -6.48 -4.32 -22.50
CA ASP A 165 -5.35 -3.52 -22.98
C ASP A 165 -4.79 -2.67 -21.83
N TRP A 166 -3.97 -3.32 -20.98
CA TRP A 166 -3.28 -2.68 -19.87
C TRP A 166 -2.40 -1.53 -20.33
N GLU A 167 -1.79 -1.64 -21.50
CA GLU A 167 -0.96 -0.59 -22.11
C GLU A 167 -1.79 0.65 -22.43
N GLY A 168 -2.92 0.51 -23.15
CA GLY A 168 -3.80 1.62 -23.51
C GLY A 168 -4.64 2.16 -22.35
N ALA A 169 -5.01 1.32 -21.38
CA ALA A 169 -5.66 1.77 -20.15
C ALA A 169 -4.67 2.52 -19.24
N LYS A 170 -3.42 2.05 -19.12
CA LYS A 170 -2.34 2.78 -18.46
C LYS A 170 -2.09 4.10 -19.16
N LYS A 171 -1.96 4.14 -20.49
CA LYS A 171 -1.80 5.40 -21.26
C LYS A 171 -2.96 6.39 -21.05
N ARG A 172 -4.21 5.92 -21.00
CA ARG A 172 -5.39 6.77 -20.73
C ARG A 172 -5.43 7.26 -19.28
N ALA A 173 -5.17 6.39 -18.31
CA ALA A 173 -5.05 6.78 -16.90
C ALA A 173 -3.85 7.71 -16.65
N VAL A 174 -2.74 7.54 -17.38
CA VAL A 174 -1.54 8.41 -17.38
C VAL A 174 -1.90 9.81 -17.85
N ALA A 175 -2.62 9.92 -18.98
CA ALA A 175 -3.05 11.22 -19.52
C ALA A 175 -4.00 11.95 -18.56
N ASP A 176 -4.89 11.24 -17.88
CA ASP A 176 -5.89 11.86 -17.00
C ASP A 176 -5.34 12.20 -15.61
N THR A 177 -4.37 11.44 -15.10
CA THR A 177 -3.77 11.68 -13.76
C THR A 177 -2.97 12.99 -13.72
N TRP A 178 -2.23 13.32 -14.78
CA TRP A 178 -1.36 14.51 -14.79
C TRP A 178 -2.06 15.80 -15.22
N LYS A 179 -3.16 15.71 -15.98
CA LYS A 179 -3.94 16.89 -16.42
C LYS A 179 -4.50 17.71 -15.26
N ASN A 180 -4.88 17.05 -14.17
CA ASN A 180 -5.56 17.67 -13.03
C ASN A 180 -4.63 17.90 -11.82
N GLN A 181 -3.33 17.67 -11.96
CA GLN A 181 -2.38 17.88 -10.87
C GLN A 181 -1.94 19.35 -10.81
N TRP A 182 -1.99 19.95 -9.63
CA TRP A 182 -1.38 21.26 -9.40
C TRP A 182 0.13 21.18 -9.68
N MET A 183 0.59 22.07 -10.56
CA MET A 183 1.97 22.29 -10.98
C MET A 183 2.17 23.79 -11.08
N VAL A 184 3.37 24.25 -10.77
CA VAL A 184 3.71 25.68 -10.85
C VAL A 184 4.84 25.89 -11.84
N ASP A 185 4.65 26.84 -12.75
CA ASP A 185 5.71 27.34 -13.62
C ASP A 185 6.29 28.59 -12.97
N LEU A 186 7.52 28.46 -12.43
CA LEU A 186 8.22 29.57 -11.80
C LEU A 186 9.36 30.01 -12.72
N PRO A 187 9.46 31.31 -13.04
CA PRO A 187 10.52 31.79 -13.92
C PRO A 187 11.90 31.60 -13.29
N PRO A 188 12.94 31.34 -14.10
CA PRO A 188 14.30 31.28 -13.61
C PRO A 188 14.72 32.57 -12.88
N ALA A 189 15.43 32.44 -11.76
CA ALA A 189 15.99 33.59 -11.06
C ALA A 189 17.07 34.25 -11.92
N GLN A 190 17.00 35.58 -12.03
CA GLN A 190 17.95 36.36 -12.81
C GLN A 190 19.19 36.77 -11.99
N GLU A 191 19.04 36.85 -10.68
CA GLU A 191 20.07 37.30 -9.75
C GLU A 191 20.11 36.39 -8.52
N HIS A 192 21.29 36.26 -7.92
CA HIS A 192 21.45 35.65 -6.62
C HIS A 192 20.69 36.46 -5.57
N LYS A 193 19.83 35.80 -4.78
CA LYS A 193 19.11 36.45 -3.68
C LYS A 193 19.07 35.55 -2.47
N GLU A 194 19.35 36.11 -1.31
CA GLU A 194 19.29 35.40 -0.05
C GLU A 194 18.45 36.17 0.96
N PHE A 195 17.58 35.46 1.67
CA PHE A 195 16.77 36.03 2.74
C PHE A 195 16.41 34.99 3.80
N LEU A 196 16.06 35.48 4.99
CA LEU A 196 15.66 34.66 6.13
C LEU A 196 14.15 34.74 6.35
N ILE A 197 13.54 33.61 6.72
CA ILE A 197 12.14 33.52 7.15
C ILE A 197 12.09 32.99 8.57
N ASP A 198 11.37 33.73 9.44
CA ASP A 198 11.02 33.29 10.78
C ASP A 198 9.79 32.37 10.73
N PRO A 199 9.91 31.08 11.12
CA PRO A 199 8.81 30.14 11.07
C PRO A 199 7.90 30.20 12.30
N THR A 200 8.04 31.17 13.19
CA THR A 200 7.18 31.36 14.36
C THR A 200 5.72 31.45 13.94
N VAL A 201 4.89 30.56 14.49
CA VAL A 201 3.46 30.49 14.22
C VAL A 201 2.66 30.65 15.50
N ARG A 202 1.45 31.20 15.36
CA ARG A 202 0.44 31.12 16.39
C ARG A 202 -0.29 29.79 16.28
N VAL A 203 -0.30 29.03 17.36
CA VAL A 203 -1.02 27.77 17.47
C VAL A 203 -2.51 28.07 17.51
N THR A 204 -3.29 27.53 16.59
CA THR A 204 -4.74 27.78 16.51
C THR A 204 -5.57 26.83 17.37
N GLN A 205 -5.00 25.68 17.74
CA GLN A 205 -5.63 24.63 18.54
C GLN A 205 -4.56 23.84 19.28
N ASP A 206 -4.91 23.25 20.43
CA ASP A 206 -3.98 22.43 21.21
C ASP A 206 -3.40 21.30 20.35
N VAL A 207 -2.07 21.24 20.29
CA VAL A 207 -1.34 20.18 19.60
C VAL A 207 -0.95 19.14 20.63
N LYS A 208 -1.31 17.87 20.41
CA LYS A 208 -0.98 16.74 21.30
C LYS A 208 -0.03 15.77 20.62
N ASP A 209 0.87 15.15 21.39
CA ASP A 209 1.71 14.04 20.90
C ASP A 209 0.91 12.73 20.80
N LYS A 210 1.57 11.66 20.32
CA LYS A 210 0.97 10.32 20.18
C LYS A 210 0.57 9.69 21.53
N GLN A 211 1.05 10.24 22.64
CA GLN A 211 0.74 9.83 24.02
C GLN A 211 -0.32 10.73 24.67
N GLY A 212 -0.90 11.68 23.93
CA GLY A 212 -1.95 12.57 24.41
C GLY A 212 -1.47 13.78 25.22
N ARG A 213 -0.15 14.00 25.34
CA ARG A 213 0.40 15.16 26.06
C ARG A 213 0.34 16.40 25.17
N VAL A 214 -0.11 17.52 25.74
CA VAL A 214 -0.15 18.80 25.02
C VAL A 214 1.28 19.28 24.80
N ILE A 215 1.69 19.39 23.53
CA ILE A 215 3.00 19.86 23.10
C ILE A 215 3.00 21.32 22.65
N ALA A 216 1.82 21.91 22.40
CA ALA A 216 1.65 23.35 22.21
C ALA A 216 0.19 23.72 22.50
N SER A 217 -0.06 24.82 23.21
CA SER A 217 -1.41 25.24 23.58
C SER A 217 -1.99 26.24 22.57
N ALA A 218 -3.31 26.24 22.38
CA ALA A 218 -3.98 27.23 21.56
C ALA A 218 -3.61 28.66 22.00
N GLY A 219 -3.24 29.51 21.05
CA GLY A 219 -2.83 30.90 21.27
C GLY A 219 -1.32 31.10 21.46
N GLU A 220 -0.55 30.04 21.76
CA GLU A 220 0.90 30.09 21.95
C GLU A 220 1.61 30.51 20.65
N LEU A 221 2.62 31.38 20.76
CA LEU A 221 3.56 31.68 19.68
C LEU A 221 4.73 30.72 19.80
N ILE A 222 4.91 29.87 18.80
CA ILE A 222 5.89 28.80 18.85
C ILE A 222 6.72 28.77 17.57
N ASN A 223 8.04 28.67 17.74
CA ASN A 223 8.95 28.37 16.64
C ASN A 223 9.19 26.85 16.57
N PRO A 224 8.73 26.17 15.49
CA PRO A 224 8.93 24.73 15.36
C PRO A 224 10.40 24.31 15.32
N LEU A 225 11.30 25.14 14.77
CA LEU A 225 12.73 24.84 14.67
C LEU A 225 13.42 24.92 16.04
N SER A 226 13.02 25.87 16.89
CA SER A 226 13.58 25.99 18.24
C SER A 226 13.17 24.82 19.14
N ARG A 227 11.94 24.29 18.96
CA ARG A 227 11.43 23.19 19.79
C ARG A 227 11.78 21.80 19.26
N PHE A 228 11.89 21.67 17.95
CA PHE A 228 12.28 20.44 17.27
C PHE A 228 13.40 20.73 16.26
N PRO A 229 14.66 20.82 16.72
CA PRO A 229 15.79 21.03 15.83
C PRO A 229 15.83 19.93 14.76
N GLN A 230 15.80 20.35 13.50
CA GLN A 230 15.87 19.46 12.34
C GLN A 230 16.82 20.08 11.33
N ASN A 231 17.85 19.34 10.92
CA ASN A 231 18.71 19.75 9.82
C ASN A 231 17.99 19.42 8.51
N LEU A 232 17.13 20.33 8.05
CA LEU A 232 16.30 20.16 6.86
C LEU A 232 16.85 21.01 5.72
N THR A 233 17.04 20.38 4.57
CA THR A 233 17.36 21.06 3.32
C THR A 233 16.32 20.72 2.26
N MET A 234 15.70 21.72 1.66
CA MET A 234 14.82 21.54 0.50
C MET A 234 15.49 22.14 -0.74
N ILE A 235 15.53 21.38 -1.83
CA ILE A 235 16.11 21.80 -3.10
C ILE A 235 14.95 21.94 -4.08
N ILE A 236 14.51 23.16 -4.38
CA ILE A 236 13.38 23.41 -5.27
C ILE A 236 13.92 23.74 -6.66
N PHE A 237 13.51 22.97 -7.67
CA PHE A 237 13.99 23.12 -9.04
C PHE A 237 12.91 22.77 -10.06
N ASP A 238 13.06 23.32 -11.27
CA ASP A 238 12.28 22.94 -12.43
C ASP A 238 13.03 21.87 -13.24
N PRO A 239 12.58 20.60 -13.24
CA PRO A 239 13.24 19.54 -13.98
C PRO A 239 13.12 19.70 -15.50
N LEU A 240 12.22 20.55 -16.00
CA LEU A 240 12.14 20.88 -17.43
C LEU A 240 13.24 21.85 -17.87
N ASN A 241 13.96 22.46 -16.93
CA ASN A 241 15.18 23.22 -17.19
C ASN A 241 16.41 22.30 -16.94
N PRO A 242 17.13 21.87 -17.98
CA PRO A 242 18.26 20.94 -17.83
C PRO A 242 19.37 21.45 -16.91
N GLY A 243 19.62 22.77 -16.90
CA GLY A 243 20.62 23.38 -16.02
C GLY A 243 20.24 23.23 -14.55
N GLN A 244 18.96 23.48 -14.22
CA GLN A 244 18.46 23.32 -12.86
C GLN A 244 18.45 21.86 -12.41
N LEU A 245 18.15 20.91 -13.31
CA LEU A 245 18.20 19.48 -13.00
C LEU A 245 19.62 19.04 -12.61
N VAL A 246 20.63 19.42 -13.40
CA VAL A 246 22.04 19.12 -13.10
C VAL A 246 22.47 19.78 -11.80
N TRP A 247 22.13 21.05 -11.60
CA TRP A 247 22.41 21.78 -10.36
C TRP A 247 21.77 21.09 -9.14
N ALA A 248 20.50 20.68 -9.23
CA ALA A 248 19.80 20.04 -8.12
C ALA A 248 20.42 18.68 -7.78
N GLU A 249 20.83 17.90 -8.79
CA GLU A 249 21.54 16.63 -8.59
C GLU A 249 22.88 16.85 -7.85
N GLN A 250 23.65 17.88 -8.23
CA GLN A 250 24.89 18.25 -7.53
C GLN A 250 24.63 18.68 -6.08
N GLN A 251 23.66 19.58 -5.85
CA GLN A 251 23.31 20.05 -4.51
C GLN A 251 22.84 18.89 -3.61
N TYR A 252 22.09 17.95 -4.17
CA TYR A 252 21.63 16.75 -3.48
C TYR A 252 22.80 15.87 -3.06
N ARG A 253 23.70 15.51 -3.99
CA ARG A 253 24.88 14.68 -3.72
C ARG A 253 25.80 15.30 -2.67
N GLN A 254 26.05 16.60 -2.75
CA GLN A 254 26.92 17.32 -1.80
C GLN A 254 26.39 17.32 -0.36
N ARG A 255 25.07 17.17 -0.18
CA ARG A 255 24.41 17.25 1.14
C ARG A 255 23.96 15.89 1.66
N LEU A 256 24.23 14.80 0.94
CA LEU A 256 23.99 13.46 1.45
C LEU A 256 24.74 13.26 2.78
N GLY A 257 24.04 12.77 3.79
CA GLY A 257 24.59 12.52 5.12
C GLY A 257 24.62 13.74 6.07
N SER A 258 24.33 14.95 5.59
CA SER A 258 24.33 16.18 6.42
C SER A 258 23.00 16.48 7.13
N GLY A 259 21.98 15.64 6.91
CA GLY A 259 20.64 15.81 7.46
C GLY A 259 19.56 15.27 6.53
N LYS A 260 18.33 15.78 6.69
CA LYS A 260 17.20 15.45 5.82
C LYS A 260 17.23 16.35 4.58
N VAL A 261 17.56 15.77 3.43
CA VAL A 261 17.59 16.48 2.14
C VAL A 261 16.37 16.06 1.32
N MET A 262 15.61 17.04 0.82
CA MET A 262 14.38 16.85 0.06
C MET A 262 14.46 17.59 -1.29
N PRO A 263 14.88 16.93 -2.38
CA PRO A 263 14.75 17.50 -3.72
C PRO A 263 13.27 17.54 -4.14
N MET A 264 12.82 18.71 -4.60
CA MET A 264 11.43 19.03 -4.93
C MET A 264 11.30 19.61 -6.33
N PHE A 265 10.52 18.97 -7.20
CA PHE A 265 10.24 19.48 -8.54
C PHE A 265 8.98 20.35 -8.59
N THR A 266 9.00 21.40 -9.41
CA THR A 266 7.86 22.32 -9.61
C THR A 266 6.81 21.80 -10.61
N ARG A 267 7.26 21.06 -11.63
CA ARG A 267 6.42 20.52 -12.72
C ARG A 267 7.06 19.31 -13.36
N ILE A 268 6.29 18.61 -14.20
CA ILE A 268 6.76 17.49 -15.03
C ILE A 268 6.16 17.61 -16.44
N GLN A 269 6.74 16.89 -17.40
CA GLN A 269 6.17 16.80 -18.74
C GLN A 269 4.77 16.19 -18.67
N LYS A 270 3.75 16.87 -19.22
CA LYS A 270 2.36 16.40 -19.13
C LYS A 270 2.11 15.17 -20.01
N ASP A 271 2.77 15.11 -21.17
CA ASP A 271 2.58 14.04 -22.14
C ASP A 271 3.31 12.75 -21.75
N ASN A 272 4.41 12.86 -20.98
CA ASN A 272 5.19 11.72 -20.49
C ASN A 272 5.59 11.84 -19.00
N GLY A 273 4.64 12.19 -18.13
CA GLY A 273 4.95 12.53 -16.74
C GLY A 273 5.48 11.37 -15.88
N TRP A 274 5.14 10.12 -16.21
CA TRP A 274 5.59 8.95 -15.45
C TRP A 274 7.05 8.59 -15.75
N ASP A 275 7.45 8.54 -17.03
CA ASP A 275 8.85 8.28 -17.37
C ASP A 275 9.74 9.40 -16.84
N HIS A 276 9.32 10.66 -17.02
CA HIS A 276 10.03 11.80 -16.46
C HIS A 276 10.14 11.73 -14.92
N LEU A 277 9.10 11.27 -14.21
CA LEU A 277 9.19 11.05 -12.76
C LEU A 277 10.12 9.88 -12.40
N ASN A 278 10.13 8.80 -13.18
CA ASN A 278 11.02 7.67 -12.97
C ASN A 278 12.48 8.08 -13.17
N ASP A 279 12.78 8.85 -14.22
CA ASP A 279 14.12 9.42 -14.46
C ASP A 279 14.58 10.28 -13.27
N LEU A 280 13.69 11.11 -12.73
CA LEU A 280 13.98 11.89 -11.52
C LEU A 280 14.21 10.97 -10.31
N ARG A 281 13.40 9.92 -10.13
CA ARG A 281 13.58 8.98 -9.02
C ARG A 281 14.91 8.25 -9.10
N GLU A 282 15.35 7.85 -10.29
CA GLU A 282 16.66 7.23 -10.47
C GLU A 282 17.78 8.21 -10.08
N LYS A 283 17.72 9.47 -10.55
CA LYS A 283 18.71 10.52 -10.23
C LYS A 283 18.82 10.87 -8.75
N PHE A 284 17.71 10.79 -8.02
CA PHE A 284 17.63 11.19 -6.60
C PHE A 284 17.46 10.00 -5.64
N ASN A 285 17.80 8.78 -6.05
CA ASN A 285 17.69 7.54 -5.24
C ASN A 285 16.29 7.35 -4.62
N GLY A 286 15.24 7.63 -5.39
CA GLY A 286 13.84 7.51 -5.00
C GLY A 286 13.32 8.64 -4.10
N LYS A 287 14.16 9.60 -3.69
CA LYS A 287 13.82 10.65 -2.71
C LYS A 287 13.46 11.99 -3.33
N VAL A 288 12.78 11.98 -4.49
CA VAL A 288 12.31 13.20 -5.16
C VAL A 288 10.81 13.41 -4.91
N PHE A 289 10.43 14.65 -4.59
CA PHE A 289 9.07 15.01 -4.19
C PHE A 289 8.48 16.09 -5.09
N LYS A 290 7.16 16.16 -5.21
CA LYS A 290 6.50 17.30 -5.86
C LYS A 290 6.39 18.45 -4.87
N VAL A 291 6.73 19.67 -5.27
CA VAL A 291 6.44 20.86 -4.45
C VAL A 291 4.93 21.08 -4.34
N ASN A 292 4.47 21.68 -3.24
CA ASN A 292 3.08 22.05 -3.06
C ASN A 292 2.93 23.58 -2.90
N GLU A 293 1.70 24.07 -3.06
CA GLU A 293 1.38 25.50 -2.96
C GLU A 293 1.77 26.10 -1.61
N GLN A 294 1.61 25.33 -0.52
CA GLN A 294 1.92 25.78 0.83
C GLN A 294 3.41 26.09 1.01
N ILE A 295 4.31 25.26 0.46
CA ILE A 295 5.75 25.51 0.49
C ILE A 295 6.08 26.78 -0.30
N ILE A 296 5.56 26.91 -1.53
CA ILE A 296 5.80 28.08 -2.38
C ILE A 296 5.33 29.37 -1.69
N SER A 297 4.11 29.36 -1.16
CA SER A 297 3.51 30.51 -0.48
C SER A 297 4.27 30.86 0.81
N ARG A 298 4.52 29.88 1.68
CA ARG A 298 5.11 30.10 3.00
C ARG A 298 6.58 30.53 2.92
N PHE A 299 7.33 30.01 1.95
CA PHE A 299 8.73 30.41 1.72
C PHE A 299 8.87 31.54 0.71
N GLN A 300 7.75 32.11 0.23
CA GLN A 300 7.71 33.22 -0.72
C GLN A 300 8.55 32.97 -2.00
N ILE A 301 8.54 31.73 -2.49
CA ILE A 301 9.34 31.31 -3.65
C ILE A 301 8.68 31.82 -4.92
N LYS A 302 9.30 32.81 -5.57
CA LYS A 302 8.82 33.39 -6.84
C LYS A 302 9.64 32.94 -8.05
N ASN A 303 10.81 32.36 -7.83
CA ASN A 303 11.75 31.98 -8.86
C ASN A 303 12.43 30.65 -8.53
N THR A 304 12.96 29.98 -9.55
CA THR A 304 13.76 28.75 -9.41
C THR A 304 15.14 28.91 -10.05
N PRO A 305 16.14 28.13 -9.64
CA PRO A 305 16.09 27.20 -8.51
C PRO A 305 16.27 27.91 -7.16
N ALA A 306 15.77 27.26 -6.11
CA ALA A 306 15.84 27.75 -4.74
C ALA A 306 16.38 26.66 -3.80
N LEU A 307 17.21 27.05 -2.85
CA LEU A 307 17.68 26.22 -1.76
C LEU A 307 17.11 26.75 -0.45
N ILE A 308 16.44 25.90 0.32
CA ILE A 308 15.94 26.24 1.65
C ILE A 308 16.73 25.41 2.65
N THR A 309 17.38 26.08 3.59
CA THR A 309 18.14 25.43 4.67
C THR A 309 17.67 25.95 6.03
N THR A 310 17.86 25.14 7.06
CA THR A 310 17.68 25.59 8.45
C THR A 310 18.93 26.30 8.93
N ASP A 311 18.75 27.52 9.43
CA ASP A 311 19.80 28.33 10.02
C ASP A 311 19.35 28.77 11.42
N GLN A 312 19.86 28.08 12.43
CA GLN A 312 19.45 28.21 13.83
C GLN A 312 17.91 28.06 14.00
N ASP A 313 17.22 29.15 14.30
CA ASP A 313 15.78 29.22 14.51
C ASP A 313 15.02 29.73 13.26
N LYS A 314 15.70 29.97 12.15
CA LYS A 314 15.13 30.50 10.91
C LYS A 314 15.35 29.55 9.74
N PHE A 315 14.59 29.80 8.67
CA PHE A 315 14.89 29.25 7.37
C PHE A 315 15.66 30.26 6.53
N ARG A 316 16.74 29.81 5.90
CA ARG A 316 17.52 30.55 4.92
C ARG A 316 17.14 30.10 3.53
N ILE A 317 16.69 31.04 2.71
CA ILE A 317 16.26 30.82 1.34
C ILE A 317 17.27 31.48 0.43
N THR A 318 17.88 30.70 -0.45
CA THR A 318 18.86 31.15 -1.43
C THR A 318 18.32 30.86 -2.83
N LEU A 319 18.13 31.90 -3.63
CA LEU A 319 17.80 31.82 -5.05
C LEU A 319 19.10 31.93 -5.85
N PHE A 320 19.29 31.05 -6.83
CA PHE A 320 20.49 31.03 -7.66
C PHE A 320 20.17 31.53 -9.06
N SER A 321 20.96 32.46 -9.57
CA SER A 321 20.84 32.95 -10.93
C SER A 321 21.08 31.83 -11.95
N GLU A 322 20.54 31.97 -13.17
CA GLU A 322 20.84 31.03 -14.26
C GLU A 322 22.34 30.95 -14.57
N ALA A 323 23.08 32.02 -14.35
CA ALA A 323 24.52 32.10 -14.54
C ALA A 323 25.25 31.15 -13.56
N GLU A 324 24.92 31.23 -12.27
CA GLU A 324 25.45 30.34 -11.22
C GLU A 324 25.08 28.87 -11.48
N VAL A 325 23.84 28.61 -11.89
CA VAL A 325 23.34 27.27 -12.22
C VAL A 325 24.10 26.64 -13.38
N ARG A 326 24.52 27.44 -14.36
CA ARG A 326 25.33 27.01 -15.51
C ARG A 326 26.83 26.94 -15.21
N GLY A 327 27.25 27.29 -13.99
CA GLY A 327 28.66 27.38 -13.62
C GLY A 327 29.40 28.57 -14.25
N ILE A 328 28.67 29.54 -14.80
CA ILE A 328 29.21 30.76 -15.40
C ILE A 328 28.97 31.88 -14.39
N GLY A 329 29.96 32.16 -13.53
CA GLY A 329 29.87 33.23 -12.54
C GLY A 329 29.50 32.79 -11.13
N ALA A 330 30.19 31.76 -10.60
CA ALA A 330 30.19 31.54 -9.15
C ALA A 330 30.61 32.83 -8.44
N PRO A 331 29.87 33.32 -7.42
CA PRO A 331 30.32 34.44 -6.63
C PRO A 331 31.64 34.05 -5.95
N ASN A 332 32.67 34.90 -6.11
CA ASN A 332 33.88 34.82 -5.30
C ASN A 332 33.46 34.94 -3.83
N LEU A 333 33.38 33.82 -3.13
CA LEU A 333 33.50 33.79 -1.68
C LEU A 333 34.97 34.10 -1.36
N SER A 334 35.33 35.38 -1.40
CA SER A 334 36.61 35.88 -0.94
C SER A 334 36.42 37.28 -0.37
N GLU A 335 36.79 37.41 0.90
CA GLU A 335 37.06 38.65 1.65
C GLU A 335 35.87 39.39 2.26
N GLU A 336 35.48 38.97 3.46
CA GLU A 336 35.43 39.92 4.57
C GLU A 336 36.43 39.48 5.63
N LYS A 337 37.27 40.45 6.03
CA LYS A 337 38.40 40.35 6.94
C LYS A 337 37.99 40.74 8.35
#